data_AF-A0A947AZS0-F1
#
_entry.id   AF-A0A947AZS0-F1
#
_cell.length_a   1.000
_cell.length_b   1.000
_cell.length_c   1.000
_cell.angle_alpha   90.00
_cell.angle_beta   90.00
_cell.angle_gamma   90.00
#
_symmetry.space_group_name_H-M   'P 1'
#
loop_
_entity.id
_entity.type
_entity.pdbx_description
1 polymer ?
#
loop_
_entity_poly.entity_id
_entity_poly.type
_entity_poly.pdbx_seq_one_letter_code
_entity_poly.pdbx_strand_id
1 'polypeptide(L)'
;MRKYHVTGVALFAISILLMSCAAQRAEVPFRPYDFSAKVQSGEYTKKIDNFLVILDASGSMNQYYKGQRKFDIARDIVSRMNQTIPDLGYTGGLRTFGQSWWYF
;
A
#
# COMPACT_ATOMS: atom_id res chain seq x y z
N MET A 1 20.63 -41.30 34.53
CA MET A 1 19.31 -40.67 34.28
C MET A 1 19.35 -39.15 34.34
N ARG A 2 19.91 -38.51 35.39
CA ARG A 2 20.02 -37.02 35.51
C ARG A 2 20.67 -36.30 34.32
N LYS A 3 21.70 -36.88 33.70
CA LYS A 3 22.41 -36.26 32.55
C LYS A 3 21.53 -36.20 31.28
N TYR A 4 20.80 -37.28 30.98
CA TYR A 4 19.91 -37.33 29.81
C TYR A 4 18.69 -36.40 29.94
N HIS A 5 18.20 -36.15 31.17
CA HIS A 5 17.17 -35.13 31.42
C HIS A 5 17.70 -33.71 31.18
N VAL A 6 18.93 -33.40 31.61
CA VAL A 6 19.55 -32.08 31.39
C VAL A 6 19.80 -31.84 29.90
N THR A 7 20.28 -32.85 29.17
CA THR A 7 20.48 -32.78 27.71
C THR A 7 19.15 -32.63 26.96
N GLY A 8 18.10 -33.35 27.39
CA GLY A 8 16.76 -33.22 26.80
C GLY A 8 16.14 -31.84 27.00
N VAL A 9 16.28 -31.26 28.20
CA VAL A 9 15.81 -29.89 28.50
C VAL A 9 16.58 -28.86 27.68
N ALA A 10 17.90 -29.02 27.53
CA ALA A 10 18.72 -28.11 26.72
C ALA A 10 18.32 -28.14 25.23
N LEU A 11 18.06 -29.32 24.67
CA LEU A 11 17.63 -29.47 23.27
C LEU A 11 16.24 -28.86 23.03
N PHE A 12 15.32 -29.01 23.98
CA PHE A 12 14.00 -28.38 23.91
C PHE A 12 14.07 -26.85 23.95
N ALA A 13 14.92 -26.29 24.81
CA ALA A 13 15.13 -24.84 24.91
C ALA A 13 15.73 -24.24 23.61
N ILE A 14 16.67 -24.94 22.98
CA ILE A 14 17.26 -24.51 21.70
C ILE A 14 16.21 -24.53 20.58
N SER A 15 15.33 -25.53 20.56
CA SER A 15 14.25 -25.60 19.55
C SER A 15 13.27 -24.42 19.65
N ILE A 16 12.99 -23.91 20.85
CA ILE A 16 12.11 -22.75 21.05
C ILE A 16 12.78 -21.46 20.56
N LEU A 17 14.09 -21.32 20.77
CA LEU A 17 14.85 -20.14 20.34
C LEU A 17 14.91 -19.98 18.81
N LEU A 18 14.85 -21.09 18.05
CA LEU A 18 14.89 -21.06 16.58
C LEU A 18 13.57 -20.61 15.92
N MET A 19 12.44 -20.58 16.65
CA MET A 19 11.14 -20.15 16.11
C MET A 19 10.89 -18.63 16.21
N SER A 20 11.77 -17.87 16.87
CA SER A 20 11.56 -16.43 17.16
C SER A 20 12.10 -15.46 16.09
N CYS A 21 12.68 -15.93 14.98
CA CYS A 21 13.43 -15.06 14.06
C CYS A 21 12.59 -14.41 12.93
N ALA A 22 11.26 -14.43 12.98
CA ALA A 22 10.43 -13.90 11.89
C ALA A 22 9.16 -13.18 12.36
N ALA A 23 9.27 -12.28 13.34
CA ALA A 23 8.21 -11.32 13.61
C ALA A 23 8.07 -10.35 12.42
N GLN A 24 7.23 -10.71 11.45
CA GLN A 24 6.94 -9.89 10.29
C GLN A 24 6.27 -8.60 10.76
N ARG A 25 6.83 -7.43 10.41
CA ARG A 25 6.20 -6.14 10.72
C ARG A 25 4.80 -6.13 10.08
N ALA A 26 3.77 -6.02 10.93
CA ALA A 26 2.43 -5.77 10.44
C ALA A 26 2.41 -4.43 9.70
N GLU A 27 1.99 -4.43 8.44
CA GLU A 27 1.72 -3.19 7.72
C GLU A 27 0.49 -2.52 8.32
N VAL A 28 0.59 -1.23 8.65
CA VAL A 28 -0.57 -0.46 9.11
C VAL A 28 -1.47 -0.21 7.90
N PRO A 29 -2.75 -0.62 7.92
CA PRO A 29 -3.65 -0.39 6.79
C PRO A 29 -3.85 1.11 6.57
N PHE A 30 -3.95 1.50 5.30
CA PHE A 30 -4.27 2.88 4.94
C PHE A 30 -5.63 3.29 5.53
N ARG A 31 -5.68 4.49 6.12
CA ARG A 31 -6.91 5.13 6.59
C ARG A 31 -7.04 6.48 5.89
N PRO A 32 -8.11 6.73 5.12
CA PRO A 32 -8.34 8.03 4.51
C PRO A 32 -8.43 9.11 5.58
N TYR A 33 -7.85 10.27 5.31
CA TYR A 33 -8.04 11.44 6.16
C TYR A 33 -9.39 12.08 5.84
N ASP A 34 -10.18 12.39 6.87
CA ASP A 34 -11.48 13.02 6.71
C ASP A 34 -11.35 14.54 6.58
N PHE A 35 -11.62 15.07 5.38
CA PHE A 35 -11.62 16.50 5.11
C PHE A 35 -12.98 17.19 5.33
N SER A 36 -14.01 16.47 5.78
CA SER A 36 -15.38 17.00 5.93
C SER A 36 -15.44 18.27 6.77
N ALA A 37 -14.67 18.36 7.87
CA ALA A 37 -14.62 19.55 8.71
C ALA A 37 -14.09 20.79 7.96
N LYS A 38 -13.09 20.62 7.07
CA LYS A 38 -12.53 21.71 6.26
C LYS A 38 -13.47 22.13 5.13
N VAL A 39 -14.26 21.20 4.62
CA VAL A 39 -15.31 21.50 3.63
C VAL A 39 -16.44 22.28 4.30
N GLN A 40 -16.90 21.84 5.48
CA GLN A 40 -17.96 22.49 6.23
C GLN A 40 -17.58 23.90 6.72
N SER A 41 -16.32 24.11 7.10
CA SER A 41 -15.81 25.43 7.48
C SER A 41 -15.63 26.40 6.30
N GLY A 42 -15.76 25.92 5.06
CA GLY A 42 -15.49 26.68 3.85
C GLY A 42 -14.00 26.89 3.56
N GLU A 43 -13.10 26.31 4.36
CA GLU A 43 -11.65 26.36 4.10
C GLU A 43 -11.34 25.66 2.77
N TYR A 44 -12.00 24.54 2.49
CA TYR A 44 -11.91 23.82 1.22
C TYR A 44 -13.20 23.99 0.40
N THR A 45 -13.04 24.57 -0.79
CA THR A 45 -14.13 24.79 -1.75
C THR A 45 -13.76 24.24 -3.13
N LYS A 46 -14.78 23.88 -3.91
CA LYS A 46 -14.61 23.41 -5.29
C LYS A 46 -14.01 24.53 -6.14
N LYS A 47 -12.86 24.27 -6.76
CA LYS A 47 -12.19 25.20 -7.70
C LYS A 47 -12.32 24.82 -9.17
N ILE A 48 -12.65 23.56 -9.44
CA ILE A 48 -12.68 22.97 -10.78
C ILE A 48 -13.91 22.08 -10.92
N ASP A 49 -14.43 21.97 -12.13
CA ASP A 49 -15.56 21.08 -12.43
C ASP A 49 -15.12 19.66 -12.74
N ASN A 50 -13.98 19.49 -13.39
CA ASN A 50 -13.54 18.19 -13.90
C ASN A 50 -12.03 18.01 -13.70
N PHE A 51 -11.61 16.79 -13.39
CA PHE A 51 -10.19 16.41 -13.45
C PHE A 51 -10.02 15.02 -14.04
N LEU A 52 -8.85 14.78 -14.63
CA LEU A 52 -8.45 13.49 -15.17
C LEU A 52 -7.12 13.08 -14.55
N VAL A 53 -7.08 11.89 -13.94
CA VAL A 53 -5.84 11.25 -13.53
C VAL A 53 -5.33 10.41 -14.70
N ILE A 54 -4.10 10.66 -15.15
CA ILE A 54 -3.44 9.86 -16.18
C ILE A 54 -2.43 8.94 -15.49
N LEU A 55 -2.68 7.63 -15.55
CA LEU A 55 -1.87 6.60 -14.92
C LEU A 55 -0.98 5.90 -15.96
N ASP A 56 0.33 6.11 -15.86
CA ASP A 56 1.32 5.40 -16.68
C ASP A 56 1.33 3.90 -16.33
N ALA A 57 1.14 3.08 -17.35
CA ALA A 57 1.20 1.62 -17.30
C ALA A 57 2.17 1.07 -18.37
N SER A 58 3.18 1.86 -18.75
CA SER A 58 4.29 1.45 -19.63
C SER A 58 5.08 0.27 -19.05
N GLY A 59 5.83 -0.44 -19.90
CA GLY A 59 6.62 -1.60 -19.47
C GLY A 59 7.60 -1.30 -18.32
N SER A 60 8.13 -0.08 -18.24
CA SER A 60 9.01 0.36 -17.15
C SER A 60 8.31 0.38 -15.77
N MET A 61 6.98 0.47 -15.75
CA MET A 61 6.17 0.45 -14.51
C MET A 61 6.06 -0.95 -13.89
N ASN A 62 6.44 -2.01 -14.62
CA ASN A 62 6.58 -3.35 -14.07
C ASN A 62 7.88 -3.53 -13.23
N GLN A 63 8.82 -2.57 -13.30
CA GLN A 63 10.03 -2.61 -12.49
C GLN A 63 9.71 -2.38 -11.01
N TYR A 64 10.55 -2.95 -10.15
CA TYR A 64 10.45 -2.79 -8.71
C TYR A 64 11.10 -1.50 -8.24
N TYR A 65 10.49 -0.87 -7.25
CA TYR A 65 11.05 0.21 -6.45
C TYR A 65 10.79 -0.11 -4.98
N LYS A 66 11.86 -0.20 -4.18
CA LYS A 66 11.80 -0.54 -2.75
C LYS A 66 10.96 -1.80 -2.44
N GLY A 67 11.05 -2.83 -3.28
CA GLY A 67 10.36 -4.11 -3.05
C GLY A 67 8.91 -4.19 -3.56
N GLN A 68 8.37 -3.13 -4.15
CA GLN A 68 7.03 -3.11 -4.75
C GLN A 68 7.12 -2.66 -6.23
N ARG A 69 6.23 -3.16 -7.11
CA ARG A 69 6.20 -2.69 -8.50
C ARG A 69 5.79 -1.22 -8.55
N LYS A 70 6.45 -0.41 -9.39
CA LYS A 70 6.11 1.01 -9.58
C LYS A 70 4.63 1.20 -9.93
N PHE A 71 4.07 0.31 -10.76
CA PHE A 71 2.66 0.31 -11.11
C PHE A 71 1.75 0.13 -9.88
N ASP A 72 2.06 -0.82 -9.00
CA ASP A 72 1.26 -1.06 -7.80
C ASP A 72 1.29 0.16 -6.88
N ILE A 73 2.47 0.79 -6.70
CA ILE A 73 2.61 2.03 -5.94
C ILE A 73 1.72 3.14 -6.53
N ALA A 74 1.79 3.35 -7.85
CA ALA A 74 1.02 4.39 -8.52
C ALA A 74 -0.50 4.13 -8.44
N ARG A 75 -0.94 2.88 -8.65
CA ARG A 75 -2.33 2.46 -8.47
C ARG A 75 -2.81 2.73 -7.05
N ASP A 76 -2.01 2.37 -6.05
CA ASP A 76 -2.37 2.56 -4.65
C ASP A 76 -2.50 4.05 -4.31
N ILE A 77 -1.64 4.92 -4.86
CA ILE A 77 -1.77 6.39 -4.72
C ILE A 77 -3.10 6.87 -5.30
N VAL A 78 -3.45 6.47 -6.54
CA VAL A 78 -4.70 6.89 -7.18
C VAL A 78 -5.92 6.38 -6.41
N SER A 79 -5.89 5.14 -5.92
CA SER A 79 -6.95 4.59 -5.06
C SER A 79 -7.09 5.38 -3.77
N ARG A 80 -5.98 5.73 -3.12
CA ARG A 80 -5.99 6.52 -1.88
C ARG A 80 -6.50 7.93 -2.14
N MET A 81 -6.16 8.55 -3.27
CA MET A 81 -6.76 9.82 -3.69
C MET A 81 -8.28 9.70 -3.78
N ASN A 82 -8.80 8.68 -4.48
CA ASN A 82 -10.24 8.47 -4.63
C ASN A 82 -10.97 8.28 -3.28
N GLN A 83 -10.30 7.68 -2.29
CA GLN A 83 -10.86 7.49 -0.95
C GLN A 83 -10.76 8.74 -0.05
N THR A 84 -9.88 9.69 -0.39
CA THR A 84 -9.54 10.82 0.49
C THR A 84 -10.10 12.15 -0.03
N ILE A 85 -10.23 12.35 -1.34
CA ILE A 85 -10.77 13.60 -1.89
C ILE A 85 -12.27 13.67 -1.52
N PRO A 86 -12.72 14.73 -0.82
CA PRO A 86 -14.11 14.86 -0.41
C PRO A 86 -15.00 15.11 -1.62
N ASP A 87 -16.18 14.50 -1.68
CA ASP A 87 -17.13 14.76 -2.76
C ASP A 87 -17.63 16.20 -2.69
N LEU A 88 -17.27 17.00 -3.71
CA LEU A 88 -17.69 18.39 -3.87
C LEU A 88 -18.47 18.58 -5.18
N GLY A 89 -18.92 17.49 -5.84
CA GLY A 89 -19.63 17.56 -7.12
C GLY A 89 -18.75 17.89 -8.32
N TYR A 90 -17.49 17.44 -8.32
CA TYR A 90 -16.63 17.44 -9.50
C TYR A 90 -16.77 16.12 -10.28
N THR A 91 -16.46 16.12 -11.56
CA THR A 91 -16.34 14.90 -12.36
C THR A 91 -14.88 14.45 -12.39
N GLY A 92 -14.58 13.34 -11.73
CA GLY A 92 -13.27 12.69 -11.80
C GLY A 92 -13.22 11.64 -12.91
N GLY A 93 -12.11 11.59 -13.64
CA GLY A 93 -11.81 10.52 -14.60
C GLY A 93 -10.47 9.85 -14.30
N LEU A 94 -10.32 8.61 -14.78
CA LEU A 94 -9.05 7.89 -14.80
C LEU A 94 -8.77 7.38 -16.22
N ARG A 95 -7.59 7.69 -16.74
CA ARG A 95 -7.10 7.15 -18.01
C ARG A 95 -5.74 6.47 -17.80
N THR A 96 -5.60 5.27 -18.33
CA THR A 96 -4.32 4.57 -18.41
C THR A 96 -3.72 4.66 -19.82
N PHE A 97 -2.40 4.54 -19.92
CA PHE A 97 -1.68 4.43 -21.19
C PHE A 97 -0.45 3.53 -21.05
N GLY A 98 0.11 3.07 -22.17
CA GLY A 98 1.38 2.32 -22.18
C GLY A 98 1.26 0.81 -21.96
N GLN A 99 0.04 0.25 -21.88
CA GLN A 99 -0.18 -1.19 -21.64
C GLN A 99 0.33 -2.12 -22.75
N SER A 100 0.69 -1.59 -23.92
CA SER A 100 1.05 -2.36 -25.11
C SER A 100 2.56 -2.57 -25.23
N TRP A 101 3.17 -3.45 -24.42
CA TRP A 101 4.51 -4.00 -24.68
C TRP A 101 4.68 -5.43 -24.10
N TRP A 102 3.81 -6.38 -24.48
CA TRP A 102 3.99 -7.83 -24.21
C TRP A 102 3.40 -8.74 -25.31
N TYR A 103 3.54 -8.34 -26.58
CA TYR A 103 3.43 -9.26 -27.72
C TYR A 103 4.74 -9.24 -28.48
N PHE A 104 5.75 -10.00 -28.02
CA PHE A 104 6.82 -10.63 -28.81
C PHE A 104 7.51 -11.68 -27.93
#